data_AF-A0A2M7BYT5-F1
#
_entry.id   AF-A0A2M7BYT5-F1
#
_cell.length_a   1.000
_cell.length_b   1.000
_cell.length_c   1.000
_cell.angle_alpha   90.00
_cell.angle_beta   90.00
_cell.angle_gamma   90.00
#
_symmetry.space_group_name_H-M   'P 1'
#
loop_
_entity.id
_entity.type
_entity.pdbx_description
1 polymer ?
#
loop_
_entity_poly.entity_id
_entity_poly.type
_entity_poly.pdbx_seq_one_letter_code
_entity_poly.pdbx_strand_id
1 'polypeptide(L)'
;MRPEDIFKDKKKEISRRELREKLRKAPGRVPGSSQIFSWSERVKMEKEIFGRQYGSYISDREFKRRLRLLEREKYRVKTQKERLEVDRKIRLLRKLGKS
;
A
#
# COMPACT_ATOMS: atom_id res chain seq x y z
N MET A 1 -1.84 7.42 18.14
CA MET A 1 -1.63 6.06 17.57
C MET A 1 -0.52 6.17 16.52
N ARG A 2 0.66 5.60 16.78
CA ARG A 2 1.83 5.67 15.87
C ARG A 2 1.61 4.74 14.67
N PRO A 3 2.06 5.08 13.44
CA PRO A 3 1.95 4.17 12.31
C PRO A 3 2.73 2.87 12.59
N GLU A 4 2.05 1.74 12.49
CA GLU A 4 2.66 0.42 12.68
C GLU A 4 3.50 0.09 11.44
N ASP A 5 4.83 0.16 11.58
CA ASP A 5 5.75 -0.26 10.52
C ASP A 5 5.45 -1.71 10.10
N ILE A 6 5.23 -1.88 8.80
CA ILE A 6 4.86 -3.18 8.26
C ILE A 6 5.99 -4.22 8.38
N PHE A 7 7.25 -3.78 8.42
CA PHE A 7 8.43 -4.64 8.61
C PHE A 7 9.07 -4.51 10.00
N LYS A 8 8.30 -4.04 11.01
CA LYS A 8 8.76 -3.95 12.40
C LYS A 8 9.42 -5.27 12.85
N ASP A 9 10.49 -5.16 13.65
CA ASP A 9 11.34 -6.25 14.16
C ASP A 9 12.36 -6.86 13.19
N LYS A 10 12.86 -6.08 12.21
CA LYS A 10 13.84 -6.55 11.19
C LYS A 10 13.34 -7.74 10.36
N LYS A 11 12.02 -7.98 10.31
CA LYS A 11 11.44 -8.99 9.43
C LYS A 11 11.80 -8.62 7.99
N LYS A 12 12.58 -9.48 7.33
CA LYS A 12 12.99 -9.27 5.93
C LYS A 12 11.79 -9.36 4.98
N GLU A 13 10.76 -10.11 5.39
CA GLU A 13 9.58 -10.42 4.60
C GLU A 13 8.32 -10.46 5.48
N ILE A 14 7.18 -10.16 4.88
CA ILE A 14 5.85 -10.31 5.47
C ILE A 14 5.02 -11.25 4.62
N SER A 15 4.14 -12.01 5.24
CA SER A 15 3.14 -12.75 4.47
C SER A 15 2.09 -11.79 3.89
N ARG A 16 1.50 -12.17 2.76
CA ARG A 16 0.37 -11.42 2.19
C ARG A 16 -0.83 -11.33 3.14
N ARG A 17 -1.02 -12.35 3.98
CA ARG A 17 -2.06 -12.35 5.01
C ARG A 17 -1.79 -11.26 6.06
N GLU A 18 -0.56 -11.17 6.57
CA GLU A 18 -0.17 -10.10 7.50
C GLU A 18 -0.34 -8.71 6.87
N LEU A 19 0.05 -8.53 5.59
CA LEU A 19 -0.16 -7.28 4.87
C LEU A 19 -1.65 -6.90 4.79
N ARG A 20 -2.54 -7.85 4.46
CA ARG A 20 -3.99 -7.62 4.46
C ARG A 20 -4.53 -7.25 5.83
N GLU A 21 -4.07 -7.92 6.88
CA GLU A 21 -4.48 -7.63 8.25
C GLU A 21 -4.02 -6.22 8.69
N LYS A 22 -2.79 -5.82 8.36
CA LYS A 22 -2.27 -4.48 8.62
C LYS A 22 -3.03 -3.41 7.83
N LEU A 23 -3.33 -3.65 6.54
CA LEU A 23 -4.19 -2.78 5.74
C LEU A 23 -5.60 -2.64 6.34
N ARG A 24 -6.16 -3.74 6.84
CA ARG A 24 -7.46 -3.78 7.52
C ARG A 24 -7.47 -2.96 8.82
N LYS A 25 -6.41 -3.04 9.61
CA LYS A 25 -6.28 -2.32 10.89
C LYS A 25 -5.89 -0.85 10.72
N ALA A 26 -5.20 -0.51 9.64
CA ALA A 26 -4.79 0.87 9.37
C ALA A 26 -6.00 1.80 9.19
N PRO A 27 -5.92 3.06 9.64
CA PRO A 27 -7.00 4.01 9.46
C PRO A 27 -7.29 4.21 7.97
N GLY A 28 -8.56 4.04 7.56
CA GLY A 28 -8.98 4.16 6.17
C GLY A 28 -8.84 5.57 5.59
N ARG A 29 -8.66 6.58 6.44
CA ARG A 29 -8.45 7.97 6.05
C ARG A 29 -7.12 8.12 5.29
N VAL A 30 -7.21 8.53 4.04
CA VAL A 30 -6.04 8.81 3.21
C VAL A 30 -5.41 10.15 3.62
N PRO A 31 -4.11 10.19 3.96
CA PRO A 31 -3.45 11.46 4.31
C PRO A 31 -3.57 12.51 3.19
N GLY A 32 -3.95 13.74 3.56
CA GLY A 32 -4.11 14.85 2.62
C GLY A 32 -5.25 14.66 1.60
N SER A 33 -6.25 13.83 1.93
CA SER A 33 -7.49 13.68 1.18
C SER A 33 -8.67 13.52 2.13
N SER A 34 -9.85 14.00 1.72
CA SER A 34 -11.11 13.76 2.42
C SER A 34 -11.66 12.35 2.17
N GLN A 35 -11.04 11.57 1.27
CA GLN A 35 -11.49 10.22 0.97
C GLN A 35 -11.08 9.23 2.06
N ILE A 36 -12.02 8.35 2.39
CA ILE A 36 -11.83 7.24 3.31
C ILE A 36 -11.96 5.96 2.49
N PHE A 37 -10.91 5.14 2.47
CA PHE A 37 -11.02 3.80 1.92
C PHE A 37 -11.79 2.92 2.90
N SER A 38 -12.88 2.36 2.41
CA SER A 38 -13.62 1.30 3.08
C SER A 38 -12.73 0.08 3.33
N TRP A 39 -13.21 -0.82 4.17
CA TRP A 39 -12.51 -2.06 4.47
C TRP A 39 -12.25 -2.90 3.21
N SER A 40 -13.26 -3.03 2.35
CA SER A 40 -13.17 -3.83 1.11
C SER A 40 -12.19 -3.22 0.11
N GLU A 41 -12.18 -1.89 -0.05
CA GLU A 41 -11.20 -1.19 -0.88
C GLU A 41 -9.77 -1.41 -0.36
N ARG A 42 -9.57 -1.36 0.96
CA ARG A 42 -8.25 -1.59 1.56
C ARG A 42 -7.70 -2.98 1.25
N VAL A 43 -8.55 -4.00 1.31
CA VAL A 43 -8.17 -5.37 0.95
C VAL A 43 -7.99 -5.54 -0.56
N LYS A 44 -8.82 -4.89 -1.39
CA LYS A 44 -8.66 -4.93 -2.86
C LYS A 44 -7.33 -4.32 -3.31
N MET A 45 -6.89 -3.21 -2.71
CA MET A 45 -5.60 -2.61 -3.06
C MET A 45 -4.42 -3.57 -2.84
N GLU A 46 -4.46 -4.42 -1.81
CA GLU A 46 -3.42 -5.45 -1.62
C GLU A 46 -3.34 -6.35 -2.85
N LYS A 47 -4.49 -6.86 -3.32
CA LYS A 47 -4.57 -7.76 -4.46
C LYS A 47 -4.15 -7.09 -5.77
N GLU A 48 -4.51 -5.83 -5.96
CA GLU A 48 -4.15 -5.05 -7.15
C GLU A 48 -2.66 -4.71 -7.19
N ILE A 49 -2.10 -4.31 -6.05
CA ILE A 49 -0.71 -3.83 -5.98
C ILE A 49 0.25 -5.00 -5.91
N PHE A 50 -0.08 -6.00 -5.09
CA PHE A 50 0.68 -7.23 -4.91
C PHE A 50 -0.11 -8.39 -5.51
N GLY A 51 -0.12 -8.48 -6.84
CA GLY A 51 -0.77 -9.58 -7.57
C GLY A 51 -0.12 -10.95 -7.32
N ARG A 52 -0.57 -11.99 -8.04
CA ARG A 52 -0.02 -13.37 -7.93
C ARG A 52 1.51 -13.45 -8.13
N GLN A 53 2.09 -12.52 -8.90
CA GLN A 53 3.53 -12.44 -9.17
C GLN A 53 4.42 -12.23 -7.93
N TYR A 54 3.86 -11.77 -6.81
CA TYR A 54 4.60 -11.56 -5.56
C TYR A 54 4.59 -12.80 -4.64
N GLY A 55 4.06 -13.95 -5.11
CA GLY A 55 4.02 -15.17 -4.31
C GLY A 55 3.21 -15.03 -3.00
N SER A 56 3.67 -15.72 -1.95
CA SER A 56 3.02 -15.73 -0.62
C SER A 56 3.61 -14.72 0.37
N TYR A 57 4.83 -14.26 0.10
CA TYR A 57 5.60 -13.36 0.96
C TYR A 57 6.13 -12.18 0.17
N ILE A 58 6.20 -11.01 0.80
CA ILE A 58 6.68 -9.77 0.20
C ILE A 58 7.85 -9.29 1.03
N SER A 59 9.01 -9.14 0.40
CA SER A 59 10.18 -8.55 1.04
C SER A 59 10.07 -7.02 1.14
N ASP A 60 10.79 -6.41 2.08
CA ASP A 60 10.88 -4.93 2.17
C ASP A 60 11.40 -4.30 0.86
N ARG A 61 12.36 -4.98 0.21
CA ARG A 61 12.90 -4.55 -1.08
C ARG A 61 11.82 -4.56 -2.17
N GLU A 62 11.00 -5.60 -2.25
CA GLU A 62 9.90 -5.69 -3.20
C GLU A 62 8.80 -4.68 -2.92
N PHE A 63 8.48 -4.46 -1.65
CA PHE A 63 7.52 -3.45 -1.22
C PHE A 63 7.97 -2.05 -1.67
N LYS A 64 9.22 -1.69 -1.37
CA LYS A 64 9.82 -0.42 -1.82
C LYS A 64 9.91 -0.32 -3.34
N ARG A 65 10.26 -1.41 -4.04
CA ARG A 65 10.29 -1.46 -5.50
C ARG A 65 8.91 -1.22 -6.09
N ARG A 66 7.87 -1.86 -5.55
CA ARG A 66 6.49 -1.69 -6.02
C ARG A 66 5.97 -0.28 -5.76
N LEU A 67 6.28 0.32 -4.61
CA LEU A 67 6.00 1.74 -4.35
C LEU A 67 6.60 2.67 -5.41
N ARG A 68 7.88 2.47 -5.78
CA ARG A 68 8.51 3.25 -6.86
C ARG A 68 7.86 3.03 -8.22
N LEU A 69 7.40 1.81 -8.51
CA LEU A 69 6.67 1.52 -9.75
C LEU A 69 5.32 2.24 -9.78
N LEU A 70 4.56 2.23 -8.68
CA LEU A 70 3.31 2.98 -8.56
C LEU A 70 3.54 4.49 -8.75
N GLU A 71 4.62 5.02 -8.18
CA GLU A 71 4.99 6.43 -8.39
C GLU A 71 5.26 6.74 -9.86
N ARG A 72 5.94 5.85 -10.59
CA ARG A 72 6.12 5.99 -12.04
C ARG A 72 4.79 5.87 -12.80
N GLU A 73 3.92 4.93 -12.42
CA GLU A 73 2.58 4.76 -13.01
C GLU A 73 1.74 6.04 -12.84
N LYS A 74 1.81 6.70 -11.68
CA LYS A 74 1.15 7.99 -11.43
C LYS A 74 1.50 9.07 -12.47
N TYR A 75 2.73 9.08 -12.98
CA TYR A 75 3.16 10.03 -14.01
C TYR A 75 2.80 9.58 -15.44
N ARG A 76 2.45 8.30 -15.63
CA ARG A 76 2.10 7.72 -16.94
C ARG A 76 0.59 7.71 -17.22
N VAL A 77 -0.24 7.73 -16.19
CA VAL A 77 -1.71 7.76 -16.37
C VAL A 77 -2.15 9.05 -17.04
N LYS A 78 -3.07 8.91 -18.00
CA LYS A 78 -3.52 10.01 -18.88
C LYS A 78 -4.53 10.92 -18.18
N THR A 79 -5.33 10.38 -17.26
CA THR A 79 -6.39 11.15 -16.61
C THR A 79 -6.00 11.61 -15.20
N GLN A 80 -6.51 12.78 -14.81
CA GLN A 80 -6.33 13.32 -13.46
C GLN A 80 -6.97 12.43 -12.41
N LYS A 81 -8.09 11.76 -12.74
CA LYS A 81 -8.79 10.84 -11.84
C LYS A 81 -7.93 9.62 -11.51
N GLU A 82 -7.38 8.95 -12.51
CA GLU A 82 -6.46 7.81 -12.31
C GLU A 82 -5.21 8.24 -11.53
N ARG A 83 -4.67 9.44 -11.83
CA ARG A 83 -3.53 9.98 -11.09
C ARG A 83 -3.82 10.16 -9.61
N LEU A 84 -5.01 10.65 -9.27
CA LEU A 84 -5.46 10.80 -7.89
C LEU A 84 -5.64 9.44 -7.22
N GLU A 85 -6.21 8.45 -7.90
CA GLU A 85 -6.37 7.10 -7.35
C GLU A 85 -5.02 6.45 -7.04
N VAL A 86 -4.07 6.51 -7.97
CA VAL A 86 -2.70 6.00 -7.76
C VAL A 86 -2.01 6.76 -6.61
N ASP A 87 -2.15 8.08 -6.55
CA ASP A 87 -1.58 8.89 -5.47
C ASP A 87 -2.15 8.51 -4.09
N ARG A 88 -3.46 8.32 -4.00
CA ARG A 88 -4.13 7.88 -2.76
C ARG A 88 -3.63 6.51 -2.32
N LYS A 89 -3.46 5.56 -3.25
CA LYS A 89 -2.86 4.23 -2.99
C LYS A 89 -1.44 4.37 -2.44
N ILE A 90 -0.60 5.19 -3.06
CA ILE A 90 0.79 5.44 -2.62
C ILE A 90 0.82 6.04 -1.21
N ARG A 91 -0.01 7.04 -0.91
CA ARG A 91 -0.05 7.69 0.40
C ARG A 91 -0.44 6.73 1.52
N LEU A 92 -1.41 5.85 1.27
CA LEU A 92 -1.81 4.86 2.26
C LEU A 92 -0.69 3.83 2.50
N LEU A 93 -0.09 3.30 1.43
CA LEU A 93 1.01 2.35 1.55
C LEU A 93 2.26 2.94 2.21
N ARG A 94 2.62 4.20 1.89
CA ARG A 94 3.72 4.91 2.55
C ARG A 94 3.48 5.09 4.04
N LYS A 95 2.23 5.26 4.48
CA LYS A 95 1.88 5.33 5.91
C LYS A 95 2.08 4.00 6.64
N LEU A 96 1.94 2.88 5.95
CA LEU A 96 2.22 1.54 6.49
C LEU A 96 3.71 1.20 6.52
N GLY A 97 4.48 1.74 5.56
CA GLY A 97 5.92 1.47 5.43
C GLY A 97 6.83 2.53 6.06
N LYS A 98 6.29 3.60 6.65
CA LYS A 98 7.08 4.59 7.40
C LYS A 98 7.13 4.19 8.88
N SER A 99 8.32 3.77 9.34
CA SER A 99 8.85 4.14 10.66
C SER A 99 8.99 5.66 10.75
#